data_AF-A0A218QI58-F1
#
_entry.id   AF-A0A218QI58-F1
#
_cell.length_a   1.000
_cell.length_b   1.000
_cell.length_c   1.000
_cell.angle_alpha   90.00
_cell.angle_beta   90.00
_cell.angle_gamma   90.00
#
_symmetry.space_group_name_H-M   'P 1'
#
loop_
_entity.id
_entity.type
_entity.pdbx_description
1 polymer ?
#
loop_
_entity_poly.entity_id
_entity_poly.type
_entity_poly.pdbx_seq_one_letter_code
_entity_poly.pdbx_strand_id
1 'polypeptide(L)'
;MLVLVVYDIPDDKRRTKLSNFLEGYGRRVQFSVFECFLSLEEMRQLFEKSKKLVKPSEDNVRFYWISEEAVSRVLTIGSEEPAAPPNYYVI
;
A
#
# COMPACT_ATOMS: atom_id res chain seq x y z
N MET A 1 10.88 -0.67 6.11
CA MET A 1 10.95 0.30 4.99
C MET A 1 9.52 0.60 4.53
N LEU A 2 9.30 1.74 3.86
CA LEU A 2 7.99 2.04 3.28
C LEU A 2 7.85 1.34 1.92
N VAL A 3 6.70 0.71 1.69
CA VAL A 3 6.25 0.23 0.39
C VAL A 3 5.07 1.08 -0.06
N LEU A 4 5.21 1.74 -1.20
CA LEU A 4 4.09 2.38 -1.87
C LEU A 4 3.42 1.38 -2.80
N VAL A 5 2.16 1.05 -2.52
CA VAL A 5 1.34 0.20 -3.39
C VAL A 5 0.40 1.10 -4.18
N VAL A 6 0.56 1.10 -5.49
CA VAL A 6 -0.31 1.84 -6.41
C VAL A 6 -1.06 0.86 -7.29
N TYR A 7 -2.33 1.13 -7.55
CA TYR A 7 -3.10 0.30 -8.45
C TYR A 7 -3.97 1.09 -9.41
N ASP A 8 -4.26 0.48 -10.55
CA ASP A 8 -5.27 0.89 -11.51
C ASP A 8 -6.10 -0.34 -11.85
N ILE A 9 -7.34 -0.36 -11.37
CA ILE A 9 -8.24 -1.51 -11.43
C ILE A 9 -9.61 -1.01 -11.89
N PRO A 10 -10.07 -1.39 -13.11
CA PRO A 10 -11.34 -0.93 -13.66
C PRO A 10 -12.55 -1.61 -13.00
N ASP A 11 -12.40 -2.83 -12.47
CA ASP A 11 -13.48 -3.56 -11.82
C ASP A 11 -13.65 -3.19 -10.35
N ASP A 12 -14.81 -2.64 -10.00
CA ASP A 12 -15.12 -2.17 -8.65
C ASP A 12 -15.04 -3.26 -7.58
N LYS A 13 -15.42 -4.50 -7.91
CA LYS A 13 -15.41 -5.61 -6.94
C LYS A 13 -13.99 -6.04 -6.63
N ARG A 14 -13.12 -6.18 -7.63
CA ARG A 14 -11.69 -6.49 -7.45
C ARG A 14 -10.96 -5.36 -6.74
N ARG A 15 -11.24 -4.10 -7.14
CA ARG A 15 -10.68 -2.92 -6.49
C ARG A 15 -11.04 -2.86 -5.00
N THR A 16 -12.31 -3.08 -4.66
CA THR A 16 -12.75 -3.09 -3.26
C THR A 16 -12.11 -4.24 -2.48
N LYS A 17 -12.04 -5.44 -3.06
CA LYS A 17 -11.38 -6.59 -2.43
C LYS A 17 -9.90 -6.33 -2.16
N LEU A 18 -9.17 -5.77 -3.13
CA LEU A 18 -7.75 -5.43 -2.95
C LEU A 18 -7.58 -4.31 -1.91
N SER A 19 -8.40 -3.26 -1.96
CA SER A 19 -8.38 -2.17 -0.98
C SER A 19 -8.56 -2.70 0.44
N ASN A 20 -9.60 -3.49 0.70
CA ASN A 20 -9.88 -4.05 2.03
C ASN A 20 -8.74 -4.98 2.49
N PHE A 21 -8.10 -5.69 1.57
CA PHE A 21 -6.95 -6.52 1.89
C PHE A 21 -5.73 -5.67 2.28
N LEU A 22 -5.46 -4.59 1.55
CA LEU A 22 -4.32 -3.69 1.81
C LEU A 22 -4.47 -2.88 3.11
N GLU A 23 -5.68 -2.59 3.56
CA GLU A 23 -5.95 -1.96 4.86
C GLU A 23 -5.42 -2.77 6.04
N GLY A 24 -5.22 -4.09 5.88
CA GLY A 24 -4.58 -4.94 6.90
C GLY A 24 -3.05 -4.82 6.96
N TYR A 25 -2.42 -4.15 5.99
CA TYR A 25 -0.96 -4.04 5.85
C TYR A 25 -0.45 -2.60 5.90
N GLY A 26 -1.32 -1.61 5.74
CA GLY A 26 -0.92 -0.22 5.64
C GLY A 26 -2.10 0.74 5.59
N ARG A 27 -1.79 2.01 5.36
CA ARG A 27 -2.76 3.09 5.32
C ARG A 27 -3.11 3.45 3.88
N ARG A 28 -4.39 3.61 3.61
CA ARG A 28 -4.87 4.19 2.35
C ARG A 28 -4.65 5.70 2.37
N VAL A 29 -3.80 6.21 1.49
CA VAL A 29 -3.46 7.64 1.43
C VAL A 29 -4.11 8.36 0.25
N GLN A 30 -4.47 7.63 -0.80
CA GLN A 30 -5.30 8.12 -1.91
C GLN A 30 -6.27 7.02 -2.36
N PHE A 31 -7.18 7.33 -3.28
CA PHE A 31 -8.17 6.36 -3.78
C PHE A 31 -7.53 5.06 -4.30
N SER A 32 -6.35 5.14 -4.90
CA SER A 32 -5.65 3.99 -5.45
C SER A 32 -4.20 3.84 -4.99
N VAL A 33 -3.88 4.41 -3.82
CA VAL A 33 -2.52 4.40 -3.26
C VAL A 33 -2.53 4.06 -1.78
N PHE A 34 -1.67 3.12 -1.41
CA PHE A 34 -1.45 2.66 -0.04
C PHE A 34 0.02 2.81 0.35
N GLU A 35 0.23 3.20 1.60
CA GLU A 35 1.52 3.25 2.26
C GLU A 35 1.61 2.13 3.30
N CYS A 36 2.52 1.17 3.08
CA CYS A 36 2.69 0.00 3.93
C CYS A 36 4.12 -0.03 4.49
N PHE A 37 4.27 0.06 5.81
CA PHE A 37 5.57 -0.09 6.46
C PHE A 37 5.83 -1.58 6.71
N LEU A 38 6.63 -2.20 5.85
CA LEU A 38 6.81 -3.64 5.81
C LEU A 38 8.28 -4.05 5.91
N SER A 39 8.49 -5.24 6.46
CA SER A 39 9.68 -6.06 6.27
C SER A 39 9.68 -6.72 4.89
N LEU A 40 10.85 -7.27 4.50
CA LEU A 40 10.97 -8.01 3.24
C LEU A 40 10.04 -9.23 3.18
N GLU A 41 9.86 -9.94 4.29
CA GLU A 41 9.00 -11.12 4.35
C GLU A 41 7.52 -10.75 4.21
N GLU A 42 7.07 -9.73 4.95
CA GLU A 42 5.68 -9.25 4.84
C GLU A 42 5.37 -8.75 3.43
N MET A 43 6.33 -8.09 2.77
CA MET A 43 6.18 -7.65 1.39
C MET A 43 6.06 -8.82 0.41
N ARG A 44 6.84 -9.90 0.59
CA ARG A 44 6.70 -11.12 -0.24
C ARG A 44 5.32 -11.73 -0.07
N GLN A 45 4.83 -11.82 1.17
CA GLN A 45 3.50 -12.35 1.45
C GLN A 45 2.40 -11.46 0.88
N LEU A 46 2.53 -10.14 1.01
CA LEU A 46 1.62 -9.16 0.44
C LEU A 46 1.53 -9.31 -1.08
N PHE A 47 2.67 -9.43 -1.76
CA PHE A 47 2.74 -9.59 -3.21
C PHE A 47 2.06 -10.88 -3.69
N GLU A 48 2.36 -12.03 -3.06
CA GLU A 48 1.76 -13.32 -3.43
C GLU A 48 0.26 -13.38 -3.18
N LYS A 49 -0.22 -12.76 -2.09
CA LYS A 49 -1.66 -12.66 -1.82
C LYS A 49 -2.35 -11.70 -2.80
N SER A 50 -1.73 -10.57 -3.11
CA SER A 50 -2.27 -9.58 -4.06
C SER A 50 -2.48 -10.17 -5.46
N LYS A 51 -1.56 -11.01 -5.94
CA LYS A 51 -1.70 -11.73 -7.22
C LYS A 51 -2.99 -12.54 -7.33
N LYS A 52 -3.50 -13.07 -6.22
CA LYS A 52 -4.73 -13.89 -6.18
C LYS A 52 -6.01 -13.02 -6.22
N LEU A 53 -5.88 -11.72 -5.97
CA LEU A 53 -6.99 -10.77 -5.91
C LEU A 53 -7.16 -9.95 -7.19
N VAL A 54 -6.16 -9.95 -8.06
CA VAL A 54 -6.11 -9.16 -9.29
C VAL A 54 -6.18 -10.04 -10.53
N LYS A 55 -6.61 -9.44 -11.64
CA LYS A 55 -6.62 -10.04 -12.98
C LYS A 55 -5.54 -9.36 -13.83
N PRO A 56 -4.35 -9.95 -14.00
CA PRO A 56 -3.20 -9.28 -14.65
C PRO A 56 -3.43 -8.80 -16.09
N SER A 57 -4.46 -9.30 -16.79
CA SER A 57 -4.83 -8.84 -18.13
C SER A 57 -5.57 -7.50 -18.15
N GLU A 58 -6.11 -7.07 -17.01
CA GLU A 58 -6.95 -5.87 -16.87
C GLU A 58 -6.46 -4.92 -15.78
N ASP A 59 -5.78 -5.47 -14.77
CA ASP A 59 -5.42 -4.77 -13.54
C ASP A 59 -3.92 -4.46 -13.54
N ASN A 60 -3.56 -3.25 -13.13
CA ASN A 60 -2.18 -2.84 -12.94
C ASN A 60 -1.94 -2.58 -11.45
N VAL A 61 -1.00 -3.30 -10.84
CA VAL A 61 -0.59 -3.07 -9.45
C VAL A 61 0.93 -3.02 -9.40
N ARG A 62 1.47 -1.97 -8.77
CA ARG A 62 2.90 -1.79 -8.59
C ARG A 62 3.24 -1.55 -7.13
N PHE A 63 4.42 -2.02 -6.76
CA PHE A 63 4.96 -1.92 -5.41
C PHE A 63 6.33 -1.27 -5.51
N TYR A 64 6.51 -0.14 -4.83
CA TYR A 64 7.76 0.60 -4.83
C TYR A 64 8.33 0.65 -3.42
N TRP A 65 9.56 0.15 -3.27
CA TRP A 65 10.31 0.37 -2.05
C TRP A 65 10.77 1.83 -1.98
N ILE A 66 10.46 2.47 -0.86
CA ILE A 66 10.94 3.80 -0.51
C ILE A 66 11.83 3.64 0.72
N SER A 67 13.10 4.02 0.58
CA SER A 67 14.06 4.02 1.69
C SER A 67 13.68 5.06 2.74
N GLU A 68 14.12 4.90 3.97
CA GLU A 68 13.86 5.86 5.05
C GLU A 68 14.34 7.28 4.70
N GLU A 69 15.48 7.39 4.00
CA GLU A 69 15.97 8.68 3.47
C GLU A 69 15.07 9.26 2.37
N ALA A 70 14.47 8.42 1.53
CA ALA A 70 13.52 8.89 0.54
C ALA A 70 12.19 9.32 1.18
N VAL A 71 11.77 8.66 2.27
CA VAL A 71 10.56 9.02 3.03
C VAL A 71 10.66 10.45 3.56
N SER A 72 11.80 10.86 4.12
CA SER A 72 11.97 12.23 4.66
C SER A 72 11.94 13.34 3.61
N ARG A 73 11.91 12.99 2.32
CA ARG A 73 11.85 13.92 1.19
C ARG A 73 10.49 13.89 0.48
N VAL A 74 9.53 13.12 0.98
CA VAL A 74 8.17 13.08 0.42
C VAL A 74 7.51 14.43 0.68
N LEU A 75 6.89 14.98 -0.36
CA LEU A 75 6.10 16.21 -0.28
C LEU A 75 4.64 15.86 -0.49
N THR A 76 3.76 16.40 0.36
CA THR A 76 2.31 16.18 0.28
C THR A 76 1.58 17.52 0.14
N ILE A 77 0.40 17.47 -0.49
CA ILE A 77 -0.53 18.61 -0.58
C ILE A 77 -1.91 18.08 -0.19
N GLY A 78 -2.50 18.61 0.88
CA GLY A 78 -3.83 18.23 1.35
C GLY A 78 -3.90 16.89 2.09
N SER A 79 -2.76 16.28 2.45
CA SER A 79 -2.68 15.08 3.27
C SER A 79 -1.48 15.14 4.22
N GLU A 80 -1.52 14.32 5.26
CA GLU A 80 -0.39 14.12 6.17
C GLU A 80 0.82 13.51 5.44
N GLU A 81 2.01 13.76 5.98
CA GLU A 81 3.25 13.13 5.52
C GLU A 81 3.27 11.62 5.88
N PRO A 82 4.04 10.79 5.15
CA PRO A 82 4.16 9.38 5.47
C PRO A 82 4.75 9.18 6.86
N ALA A 83 4.03 8.44 7.71
CA ALA A 83 4.47 8.14 9.07
C ALA A 83 4.30 6.66 9.36
N ALA A 84 5.31 6.06 9.99
CA ALA A 84 5.23 4.69 10.47
C ALA A 84 4.12 4.56 11.53
N PRO A 85 3.42 3.42 11.61
CA PRO A 85 2.43 3.21 12.64
C PRO A 85 3.07 3.29 14.04
N PRO A 86 2.34 3.81 15.04
CA PRO A 86 2.84 3.86 16.41
C PRO A 86 3.03 2.44 16.97
N ASN A 87 3.98 2.28 17.90
CA ASN A 87 4.24 0.99 18.56
C ASN A 87 3.09 0.51 19.46
N TYR A 88 2.19 1.42 19.85
CA TYR A 88 1.06 1.12 20.70
C TYR A 88 -0.12 2.04 20.34
N TYR A 89 -1.32 1.47 20.39
CA TYR A 89 -2.56 2.22 20.34
C TYR A 89 -3.15 2.21 21.75
N VAL A 90 -3.42 3.38 22.32
CA VAL A 90 -4.19 3.50 23.56
C VAL A 90 -5.66 3.58 23.16
N ILE A 91 -6.43 2.56 23.55
CA ILE A 91 -7.87 2.44 23.28
C ILE A 91 -8.62 2.78 24.57
#